data_AF-A0A1W2FSJ2-F1
#
_entry.id   AF-A0A1W2FSJ2-F1
#
_cell.length_a   1.000
_cell.length_b   1.000
_cell.length_c   1.000
_cell.angle_alpha   90.00
_cell.angle_beta   90.00
_cell.angle_gamma   90.00
#
_symmetry.space_group_name_H-M   'P 1'
#
loop_
_entity.id
_entity.type
_entity.pdbx_description
1 polymer ?
#
loop_
_entity_poly.entity_id
_entity_poly.type
_entity_poly.pdbx_seq_one_letter_code
_entity_poly.pdbx_strand_id
1 'polypeptide(L)' 'MGRVGSCYDNAVAESFFATLKTEIGTQVWASRDDARRAVFAYLGYYNHDRLHSTLDYRTPRETHMSYRQDLALVA' A
#
# COMPACT_ATOMS: atom_id res chain seq x y z
N MET A 1 -4.00 -9.70 -24.00
CA MET A 1 -4.42 -8.35 -24.43
C MET A 1 -4.93 -7.58 -23.21
N GLY A 2 -4.02 -6.97 -22.43
CA GLY A 2 -4.38 -6.04 -21.34
C GLY A 2 -3.95 -4.64 -21.75
N ARG A 3 -4.90 -3.73 -21.95
CA ARG A 3 -4.64 -2.37 -22.45
C ARG A 3 -3.94 -1.55 -21.35
N VAL A 4 -2.80 -0.94 -21.68
CA VAL A 4 -2.18 0.11 -20.85
C VAL A 4 -3.24 1.20 -20.63
N GLY A 5 -3.60 1.46 -19.37
CA GLY A 5 -4.68 2.37 -19.00
C GLY A 5 -6.04 1.70 -18.73
N SER A 6 -6.04 0.53 -18.09
CA SER A 6 -7.26 -0.01 -17.47
C SER A 6 -7.50 0.70 -16.13
N CYS A 7 -8.72 1.14 -15.84
CA CYS A 7 -9.10 1.78 -14.58
C CYS A 7 -8.75 0.93 -13.34
N TYR A 8 -8.65 -0.38 -13.51
CA TYR A 8 -8.22 -1.32 -12.47
C TYR A 8 -6.76 -1.15 -12.05
N ASP A 9 -5.88 -0.67 -12.94
CA ASP A 9 -4.46 -0.45 -12.64
C ASP A 9 -4.28 0.69 -11.63
N ASN A 10 -5.09 1.75 -11.78
CA ASN A 10 -5.07 2.89 -10.86
C ASN A 10 -5.94 2.67 -9.61
N ALA A 11 -6.98 1.83 -9.66
CA ALA A 11 -7.90 1.62 -8.55
C ALA A 11 -7.21 1.21 -7.24
N VAL A 12 -6.15 0.41 -7.32
CA VAL A 12 -5.34 0.00 -6.15
C VAL A 12 -4.58 1.19 -5.57
N ALA A 13 -3.96 2.00 -6.42
CA ALA A 13 -3.26 3.21 -6.00
C ALA A 13 -4.24 4.23 -5.40
N GLU A 14 -5.41 4.42 -6.03
CA GLU A 14 -6.46 5.31 -5.54
C GLU A 14 -6.98 4.90 -4.16
N SER A 15 -7.19 3.60 -3.95
CA SER A 15 -7.62 3.06 -2.66
C SER A 15 -6.57 3.31 -1.57
N PHE A 16 -5.29 3.12 -1.88
CA PHE A 16 -4.19 3.45 -0.98
C PHE A 16 -4.19 4.95 -0.61
N PHE A 17 -4.25 5.84 -1.60
CA PHE A 17 -4.21 7.29 -1.37
C PHE A 17 -5.45 7.80 -0.63
N ALA A 18 -6.63 7.23 -0.88
CA ALA A 18 -7.83 7.54 -0.11
C ALA A 18 -7.60 7.20 1.37
N THR A 19 -7.12 5.99 1.65
CA THR A 19 -6.89 5.51 3.01
C THR A 19 -5.82 6.32 3.75
N LEU A 20 -4.70 6.63 3.08
CA LEU A 20 -3.65 7.50 3.61
C LEU A 20 -4.20 8.89 4.02
N LYS A 21 -4.99 9.50 3.14
CA LYS A 21 -5.57 10.83 3.40
C LYS A 21 -6.60 10.78 4.53
N THR A 22 -7.36 9.70 4.66
CA THR A 22 -8.31 9.51 5.75
C THR A 22 -7.62 9.38 7.11
N GLU A 23 -6.54 8.60 7.20
CA GLU A 23 -5.92 8.29 8.48
C GLU A 23 -4.93 9.36 8.98
N ILE A 24 -4.14 9.97 8.08
CA ILE A 24 -3.14 10.97 8.47
C ILE A 24 -3.27 12.31 7.73
N GLY A 25 -4.13 12.39 6.71
CA GLY A 25 -4.24 13.58 5.86
C GLY A 25 -5.05 14.74 6.45
N THR A 26 -5.82 14.49 7.51
CA THR A 26 -6.57 15.54 8.24
C THR A 26 -5.72 16.24 9.31
N GLN A 27 -4.53 15.71 9.61
CA GLN A 27 -3.63 16.29 10.60
C GLN A 27 -2.94 17.55 10.06
N VAL A 28 -2.88 18.58 10.90
CA VAL A 28 -2.10 19.79 10.61
C VAL A 28 -0.65 19.55 11.04
N TRP A 29 0.27 19.68 10.08
CA TRP A 29 1.71 19.49 10.30
C TRP A 29 2.40 20.83 10.48
N ALA A 30 3.28 20.93 11.46
CA ALA A 30 4.06 22.14 11.72
C ALA A 30 5.05 22.46 10.58
N SER A 31 5.54 21.41 9.90
CA SER A 31 6.43 21.55 8.76
C SER A 31 6.17 20.48 7.69
N ARG A 32 6.66 20.73 6.48
CA ARG A 32 6.64 19.72 5.40
C ARG A 32 7.51 18.50 5.75
N ASP A 33 8.56 18.67 6.55
CA ASP A 33 9.42 17.57 6.97
C ASP A 33 8.70 16.63 7.94
N ASP A 34 7.92 17.17 8.89
CA ASP A 34 7.07 16.38 9.79
C ASP A 34 6.05 15.56 9.01
N ALA A 35 5.35 16.19 8.05
CA ALA A 35 4.41 15.49 7.18
C ALA A 35 5.10 14.36 6.39
N ARG A 36 6.31 14.61 5.87
CA ARG A 36 7.10 13.59 5.16
C ARG A 36 7.46 12.42 6.06
N ARG A 37 7.95 12.67 7.29
CA ARG A 37 8.27 11.63 8.26
C ARG A 37 7.05 10.79 8.62
N ALA A 38 5.90 11.44 8.82
CA ALA A 38 4.65 10.75 9.10
C ALA A 38 4.20 9.86 7.94
N VAL A 39 4.30 10.34 6.69
CA VAL A 39 4.03 9.53 5.50
C VAL A 39 4.97 8.33 5.41
N PHE A 40 6.27 8.50 5.68
CA PHE A 40 7.22 7.39 5.70
C PHE A 40 6.91 6.37 6.79
N ALA A 41 6.58 6.81 8.00
CA ALA A 41 6.16 5.94 9.09
C ALA A 41 4.89 5.18 8.73
N TYR A 42 3.90 5.88 8.16
CA TYR A 42 2.66 5.27 7.70
C TYR A 42 2.89 4.23 6.60
N LEU A 43 3.80 4.49 5.64
CA LEU A 43 4.17 3.50 4.62
C LEU A 43 4.80 2.25 5.25
N GLY A 44 5.61 2.42 6.30
CA GLY A 44 6.15 1.29 7.08
C GLY A 44 5.03 0.46 7.71
N TYR A 45 4.13 1.10 8.46
CA TYR A 45 2.96 0.47 9.05
C TYR A 45 2.09 -0.24 8.00
N TYR A 46 1.75 0.45 6.91
CA TYR A 46 0.88 -0.07 5.85
C TYR A 46 1.45 -1.36 5.21
N ASN A 47 2.76 -1.40 4.95
CA ASN A 47 3.37 -2.53 4.25
C ASN A 47 3.70 -3.71 5.18
N HIS A 48 3.99 -3.45 6.46
CA HIS A 48 4.57 -4.44 7.37
C HIS A 48 3.66 -4.89 8.50
N ASP A 49 2.64 -4.12 8.86
CA ASP A 49 1.85 -4.33 10.07
C ASP A 49 0.34 -4.35 9.79
N ARG A 50 -0.11 -3.54 8.83
CA ARG A 50 -1.53 -3.50 8.46
C ARG A 50 -1.98 -4.79 7.78
N LEU A 51 -3.00 -5.42 8.38
CA LEU A 51 -3.69 -6.56 7.79
C LEU A 51 -4.78 -6.09 6.81
N HIS A 52 -4.85 -6.74 5.66
CA HIS A 52 -5.88 -6.46 4.65
C HIS A 52 -6.78 -7.67 4.46
N SER A 53 -8.10 -7.50 4.64
CA SER A 53 -9.08 -8.56 4.44
C SER A 53 -9.09 -9.09 3.00
N THR A 54 -8.80 -8.23 2.02
CA THR A 54 -8.64 -8.61 0.61
C THR A 54 -7.39 -9.46 0.35
N LEU A 55 -6.44 -9.50 1.29
CA LEU A 55 -5.20 -10.28 1.22
C LEU A 55 -5.23 -11.52 2.13
N ASP A 56 -6.43 -11.95 2.55
CA ASP A 56 -6.62 -13.03 3.52
C ASP A 56 -6.02 -12.69 4.89
N TYR A 57 -6.23 -11.46 5.36
CA TYR A 57 -5.68 -10.94 6.62
C TYR A 57 -4.15 -11.03 6.71
N ARG A 58 -3.46 -10.82 5.59
CA ARG A 58 -2.00 -10.70 5.51
C ARG A 58 -1.58 -9.27 5.21
N THR A 59 -0.31 -9.00 5.49
CA THR A 59 0.32 -7.73 5.14
C THR A 59 0.69 -7.70 3.65
N PRO A 60 0.77 -6.51 3.03
CA PRO A 60 1.21 -6.38 1.63
C PRO A 60 2.58 -7.02 1.39
N ARG A 61 3.49 -6.93 2.37
CA ARG A 61 4.80 -7.59 2.32
C ARG A 61 4.68 -9.12 2.27
N GLU A 62 3.88 -9.73 3.14
CA GLU A 62 3.72 -11.19 3.16
C GLU A 62 3.12 -11.71 1.86
N THR A 63 2.11 -11.01 1.32
CA THR A 63 1.56 -11.33 0.01
C THR A 63 2.61 -11.22 -1.08
N HIS A 64 3.40 -10.15 -1.10
CA HIS A 64 4.46 -9.96 -2.08
C HIS A 64 5.54 -11.06 -1.99
N MET A 65 5.95 -11.45 -0.78
CA MET A 65 6.92 -12.53 -0.58
C MET A 65 6.37 -13.87 -1.05
N SER A 66 5.13 -14.20 -0.70
CA SER A 66 4.47 -15.44 -1.14
C SER A 66 4.36 -15.51 -2.67
N TYR A 67 3.97 -14.41 -3.30
CA TYR A 67 3.89 -14.32 -4.76
C TYR A 67 5.26 -14.54 -5.44
N ARG A 68 6.33 -13.94 -4.91
CA ARG A 68 7.69 -14.16 -5.44
C ARG A 68 8.16 -15.60 -5.30
N GLN A 69 7.82 -16.26 -4.19
CA GLN A 69 8.16 -17.66 -3.97
C GLN A 69 7.42 -18.56 -4.96
N ASP A 70 6.13 -18.34 -5.15
CA ASP A 70 5.32 -19.08 -6.13
C ASP A 70 5.89 -18.93 -7.55
N LEU A 71 6.20 -17.70 -7.97
CA LEU A 71 6.87 -17.42 -9.25
C LEU A 71 8.21 -18.15 -9.42
N ALA A 72 9.00 -18.26 -8.34
CA ALA A 72 10.29 -18.94 -8.38
C ALA A 72 10.15 -20.48 -8.44
N LEU A 73 9.02 -21.03 -8.00
CA LEU A 73 8.73 -22.47 -8.05
C LEU A 73 8.16 -22.94 -9.39
N VAL A 74 7.61 -22.02 -10.19
CA VAL A 74 7.08 -22.29 -11.53
C VAL A 74 8.06 -21.98 -12.68
N ALA A 75 9.24 -21.42 -12.36
CA ALA A 75 10.30 -21.09 -13.30
C ALA A 75 11.38 -22.18 -13.36
#